data_AF-A0ABD1UF81-F1
#
_entry.id   AF-A0ABD1UF81-F1
#
_cell.length_a   1.000
_cell.length_b   1.000
_cell.length_c   1.000
_cell.angle_alpha   90.00
_cell.angle_beta   90.00
_cell.angle_gamma   90.00
#
_symmetry.space_group_name_H-M   'P 1'
#
loop_
_entity.id
_entity.type
_entity.pdbx_description
1 polymer ?
#
loop_
_entity_poly.entity_id
_entity_poly.type
_entity_poly.pdbx_seq_one_letter_code
_entity_poly.pdbx_strand_id
1 'polypeptide(L)'
;MKKLLPYLGRSHDRLNGISYISNPSDSSANVTIEHYLQIVKTEVMTRSYKLVEEYEYTAHSSLVHSLHVPVAKFHFELSPMQVLITENSKSFSHFITNVCTIIGGVFTVAGFVDSILHNTMRLIKKVELGKIF
;
A
#
# COMPACT_ATOMS: atom_id res chain seq x y z
N MET A 1 -5.71 -13.66 -5.45
CA MET A 1 -4.32 -14.16 -5.40
C MET A 1 -3.30 -13.24 -6.07
N LYS A 2 -3.46 -12.80 -7.33
CA LYS A 2 -2.43 -11.97 -8.03
C LYS A 2 -2.08 -10.62 -7.36
N LYS A 3 -2.96 -10.06 -6.51
CA LYS A 3 -2.75 -8.75 -5.87
C LYS A 3 -1.88 -8.78 -4.61
N LEU A 4 -1.80 -9.93 -3.94
CA LEU A 4 -0.99 -10.13 -2.72
C LEU A 4 0.33 -10.88 -2.99
N LEU A 5 0.47 -11.45 -4.19
CA LEU A 5 1.68 -12.11 -4.68
C LEU A 5 2.96 -11.25 -4.65
N PRO A 6 2.96 -9.90 -4.81
CA PRO A 6 4.20 -9.13 -4.70
C PRO A 6 4.70 -8.97 -3.26
N TYR A 7 3.87 -9.28 -2.26
CA TYR A 7 4.25 -9.23 -0.84
C TYR A 7 4.64 -10.60 -0.28
N LEU A 8 4.13 -11.69 -0.87
CA LEU A 8 4.50 -13.05 -0.49
C LEU A 8 5.63 -13.60 -1.35
N GLY A 9 6.75 -13.97 -0.74
CA GLY A 9 7.79 -14.78 -1.39
C GLY A 9 8.93 -13.99 -2.02
N ARG A 10 9.04 -12.69 -1.73
CA ARG A 10 10.25 -11.92 -2.04
C ARG A 10 11.20 -12.04 -0.85
N SER A 11 11.73 -13.25 -0.64
CA SER A 11 12.79 -13.51 0.33
C SER A 11 14.02 -12.71 -0.11
N HIS A 12 14.12 -11.47 0.35
CA HIS A 12 15.32 -10.67 0.21
C HIS A 12 16.25 -11.09 1.33
N ASP A 13 17.13 -12.02 1.01
CA ASP A 13 18.24 -12.37 1.89
C ASP A 13 19.20 -11.17 1.93
N ARG A 14 18.96 -10.25 2.87
CA ARG A 14 19.63 -8.95 3.01
C ARG A 14 21.14 -9.04 3.23
N LEU A 15 21.64 -10.20 3.69
CA LEU A 15 23.06 -10.46 3.91
C LEU A 15 23.71 -11.29 2.81
N ASN A 16 22.92 -11.83 1.86
CA ASN A 16 23.46 -12.71 0.83
C ASN A 16 24.28 -11.94 -0.21
N GLY A 17 25.47 -12.45 -0.52
CA GLY A 17 26.39 -11.83 -1.47
C GLY A 17 27.12 -10.59 -0.94
N ILE A 18 26.97 -10.24 0.34
CA ILE A 18 27.70 -9.14 0.96
C ILE A 18 28.99 -9.68 1.61
N SER A 19 30.13 -9.09 1.26
CA SER A 19 31.44 -9.41 1.84
C SER A 19 32.01 -8.19 2.57
N TYR A 20 32.56 -8.40 3.76
CA TYR A 20 33.24 -7.37 4.53
C TYR A 20 34.74 -7.69 4.56
N ILE A 21 35.56 -6.84 3.96
CA ILE A 21 37.02 -7.01 3.88
C ILE A 21 37.67 -5.88 4.68
N SER A 22 38.38 -6.24 5.75
CA SER A 22 39.24 -5.32 6.49
C SER A 22 40.65 -5.37 5.91
N ASN A 23 41.19 -4.23 5.46
CA ASN A 23 42.56 -4.17 4.95
C ASN A 23 43.56 -4.31 6.10
N PRO A 24 44.57 -5.21 5.99
CA PRO A 24 45.57 -5.43 7.04
C PRO A 24 46.60 -4.28 7.18
N SER A 25 46.56 -3.27 6.31
CA SER A 25 47.51 -2.13 6.31
C SER A 25 47.24 -1.09 7.41
N ASP A 26 46.03 -1.07 8.00
CA ASP A 26 45.65 -0.24 9.17
C ASP A 26 45.90 -1.01 10.49
N SER A 27 47.12 -1.54 10.60
CA SER A 27 47.59 -2.58 11.54
C SER A 27 47.70 -2.14 13.03
N SER A 28 46.63 -1.64 13.65
CA SER A 28 46.62 -1.50 15.12
C SER A 28 45.28 -1.73 15.82
N ALA A 29 44.19 -2.01 15.09
CA ALA A 29 42.90 -2.28 15.71
C ALA A 29 42.32 -3.62 15.22
N ASN A 30 42.05 -4.54 16.14
CA ASN A 30 41.25 -5.72 15.82
C ASN A 30 39.81 -5.23 15.51
N VAL A 31 39.40 -5.32 14.24
CA VAL A 31 38.05 -4.91 13.84
C VAL A 31 37.11 -6.11 13.98
N THR A 32 36.15 -6.00 14.88
CA THR A 32 35.06 -6.95 15.05
C THR A 32 33.86 -6.45 14.26
N ILE A 33 33.23 -7.34 13.49
CA ILE A 33 32.04 -7.01 12.70
C ILE A 33 30.84 -7.56 13.45
N GLU A 34 29.90 -6.69 13.81
CA GLU A 34 28.69 -7.06 14.52
C GLU A 34 27.48 -6.83 13.62
N HIS A 35 26.73 -7.90 13.34
CA HIS A 35 25.49 -7.89 12.60
C HIS A 35 24.31 -7.96 13.56
N TYR A 36 23.40 -7.01 13.46
CA TYR A 36 22.12 -7.00 14.15
C TYR A 36 21.03 -7.37 13.16
N LEU A 37 20.42 -8.53 13.38
CA LEU A 37 19.34 -9.05 12.57
C LEU A 37 18.05 -8.91 13.36
N GLN A 38 17.15 -8.06 12.87
CA GLN A 38 15.84 -7.87 13.47
C GLN A 38 14.78 -8.56 12.60
N ILE A 39 14.14 -9.58 13.16
CA ILE A 39 13.15 -10.40 12.47
C ILE A 39 11.76 -9.83 12.75
N VAL A 40 10.95 -9.62 11.71
CA VAL A 40 9.59 -9.09 11.78
C VAL A 40 8.62 -10.13 11.22
N LYS A 41 7.57 -10.44 12.00
CA LYS A 41 6.50 -11.34 11.56
C LYS A 41 5.52 -10.57 10.67
N THR A 42 5.25 -11.13 9.49
CA THR A 42 4.22 -10.63 8.57
C THR A 42 3.15 -11.71 8.39
N GLU A 43 1.90 -11.35 8.63
CA GLU A 43 0.75 -12.22 8.41
C GLU A 43 -0.10 -11.66 7.29
N VAL A 44 -0.47 -12.53 6.35
CA VAL A 44 -1.35 -12.15 5.23
C VAL A 44 -2.65 -12.93 5.33
N MET A 45 -3.73 -12.19 5.56
CA MET A 45 -5.08 -12.73 5.62
C MET A 45 -5.75 -12.59 4.25
N THR A 46 -5.84 -13.72 3.54
CA THR A 46 -6.51 -13.78 2.23
C THR A 46 -8.04 -13.86 2.41
N ARG A 47 -8.83 -13.43 1.42
CA ARG A 47 -10.32 -13.60 1.40
C ARG A 47 -10.84 -15.02 1.71
N SER A 48 -10.02 -16.05 1.55
CA SER A 48 -10.34 -17.45 1.85
C SER A 48 -10.03 -17.85 3.31
N TYR A 49 -9.72 -16.90 4.19
CA TYR A 49 -9.27 -17.13 5.58
C TYR A 49 -8.01 -18.00 5.70
N LYS A 50 -7.24 -18.14 4.61
CA LYS A 50 -5.92 -18.77 4.66
C LYS A 50 -4.95 -17.74 5.24
N LEU A 51 -4.51 -18.01 6.46
CA LEU A 51 -3.44 -17.28 7.12
C LEU A 51 -2.12 -17.80 6.58
N VAL A 52 -1.33 -16.90 5.99
CA VAL A 52 0.04 -17.20 5.58
C VAL A 52 0.96 -16.37 6.44
N GLU A 53 1.85 -17.04 7.16
CA GLU A 53 2.89 -16.43 7.98
C GLU A 53 4.18 -16.36 7.17
N GLU A 54 4.79 -15.18 7.13
CA GLU A 54 6.07 -14.93 6.51
C GLU A 54 6.96 -14.15 7.48
N TYR A 55 8.26 -14.46 7.47
CA TYR A 55 9.24 -13.80 8.33
C TYR A 55 10.20 -13.01 7.44
N GLU A 56 10.19 -11.69 7.57
CA GLU A 56 11.18 -10.82 6.94
C GLU A 56 12.18 -10.37 8.00
N TYR A 57 13.43 -10.11 7.62
CA TYR A 57 14.44 -9.60 8.53
C TYR A 57 15.11 -8.35 7.96
N THR A 58 15.43 -7.42 8.85
CA THR A 58 16.33 -6.30 8.55
C THR A 58 17.71 -6.61 9.10
N ALA A 59 18.75 -6.15 8.41
CA ALA A 59 20.13 -6.35 8.82
C ALA A 59 20.83 -5.00 8.95
N HIS A 60 21.43 -4.75 10.11
CA HIS A 60 22.28 -3.61 10.37
C HIS A 60 23.67 -4.11 10.77
N SER A 61 24.72 -3.59 10.14
CA SER A 61 26.09 -4.04 10.40
C SER A 61 26.89 -2.89 10.98
N SER A 62 27.53 -3.13 12.13
CA SER A 62 28.39 -2.17 12.81
C SER A 62 29.82 -2.69 12.85
N LEU A 63 30.77 -1.80 12.60
CA LEU A 63 32.20 -2.09 12.76
C LEU A 63 32.64 -1.57 14.13
N VAL A 64 33.07 -2.48 15.00
CA VAL A 64 33.51 -2.15 16.35
C VAL A 64 35.00 -2.43 16.46
N HIS A 65 35.75 -1.39 16.85
CA HIS A 65 37.16 -1.56 17.20
C HIS A 65 37.25 -2.22 18.58
N SER A 66 37.65 -3.48 18.61
CA SER A 66 37.92 -4.19 19.85
C SER A 66 39.42 -4.31 20.07
N LEU A 67 39.85 -4.29 21.33
CA LEU A 67 41.25 -4.61 21.66
C LEU A 67 41.53 -6.12 21.61
N HIS A 68 40.49 -6.95 21.60
CA HIS A 68 40.54 -8.41 21.51
C HIS A 68 40.41 -8.92 20.07
N VAL A 69 40.80 -10.19 19.86
CA VAL A 69 40.75 -10.96 18.59
C VAL A 69 39.52 -10.60 17.74
N PRO A 70 39.67 -10.36 16.42
CA PRO A 70 38.56 -10.04 15.55
C PRO A 70 37.55 -11.21 15.48
N VAL A 71 36.27 -10.89 15.70
CA VAL A 71 35.17 -11.87 15.65
C VAL A 71 34.06 -11.34 14.76
N ALA A 72 33.35 -12.25 14.08
CA ALA A 72 32.05 -11.95 13.47
C ALA A 72 30.95 -12.30 14.47
N LYS A 73 30.21 -11.30 14.97
CA LYS A 73 29.09 -11.52 15.88
C LYS A 73 27.77 -11.31 15.17
N PHE A 74 26.80 -12.18 15.46
CA PHE A 74 25.44 -12.09 14.93
C PHE A 74 24.46 -12.01 16.10
N HIS A 75 23.78 -10.87 16.25
CA HIS A 75 22.72 -10.65 17.21
C HIS A 75 21.37 -10.89 16.51
N PHE A 76 20.58 -11.82 17.04
CA PHE A 76 19.26 -12.14 16.53
C PHE A 76 18.21 -11.61 17.49
N GLU A 77 17.47 -10.59 17.08
CA GLU A 77 16.40 -10.00 17.88
C GLU A 77 15.05 -10.15 17.16
N LEU A 78 14.06 -10.67 17.89
CA LEU A 78 12.69 -10.73 17.41
C LEU A 78 12.03 -9.38 17.63
N SER A 79 11.52 -8.76 16.57
CA SER A 79 10.78 -7.52 16.70
C SER A 79 9.43 -7.78 17.38
N PRO A 80 9.01 -6.95 18.35
CA PRO A 80 7.67 -7.01 18.92
C PRO A 80 6.59 -6.51 17.94
N MET A 81 6.99 -5.97 16.79
CA MET A 81 6.08 -5.47 15.76
C MET A 81 5.63 -6.61 14.84
N GLN A 82 4.35 -6.60 14.48
CA GLN A 82 3.75 -7.53 13.53
C GLN A 82 3.03 -6.76 12.42
N VAL A 83 3.26 -7.15 11.17
CA VAL A 83 2.59 -6.55 10.00
C VAL A 83 1.43 -7.45 9.59
N LEU A 84 0.21 -6.94 9.65
CA LEU A 84 -1.00 -7.66 9.22
C LEU A 84 -1.51 -7.07 7.90
N ILE A 85 -1.45 -7.85 6.82
CA ILE A 85 -1.99 -7.47 5.51
C ILE A 85 -3.37 -8.09 5.35
N THR A 86 -4.40 -7.25 5.30
CA THR A 86 -5.79 -7.67 5.10
C THR A 86 -6.30 -7.22 3.73
N GLU A 87 -6.93 -8.14 2.98
CA GLU A 87 -7.58 -7.79 1.72
C GLU A 87 -9.01 -7.26 1.99
N ASN A 88 -9.17 -5.94 2.03
CA ASN A 88 -10.49 -5.32 2.13
C ASN A 88 -11.18 -5.35 0.75
N SER A 89 -12.28 -6.09 0.63
CA SER A 89 -13.14 -6.01 -0.56
C SER A 89 -13.91 -4.69 -0.54
N LYS A 90 -13.87 -3.94 -1.65
CA LYS A 90 -14.75 -2.76 -1.79
C LYS A 90 -16.20 -3.19 -1.55
N SER A 91 -16.89 -2.46 -0.67
CA SER A 91 -18.27 -2.79 -0.30
C SER A 91 -19.20 -2.70 -1.52
N PHE A 92 -20.09 -3.68 -1.65
CA PHE A 92 -21.18 -3.68 -2.65
C PHE A 92 -22.06 -2.43 -2.51
N SER A 93 -22.15 -1.84 -1.32
CA SER A 93 -22.86 -0.58 -1.08
C SER A 93 -22.33 0.55 -1.95
N HIS A 94 -21.01 0.65 -2.17
CA HIS A 94 -20.43 1.70 -3.01
C HIS A 94 -20.87 1.58 -4.48
N PHE A 95 -21.11 0.35 -4.95
CA PHE A 95 -21.63 0.13 -6.30
C PHE A 95 -23.08 0.61 -6.41
N ILE A 96 -23.94 0.24 -5.46
CA ILE A 96 -25.34 0.67 -5.43
C ILE A 96 -25.43 2.20 -5.36
N THR A 97 -24.64 2.83 -4.49
CA THR A 97 -24.60 4.29 -4.36
C THR A 97 -24.21 4.94 -5.69
N ASN A 98 -23.20 4.44 -6.38
CA ASN A 98 -22.80 4.97 -7.69
C ASN A 98 -23.92 4.86 -8.73
N VAL A 99 -24.59 3.71 -8.80
CA VAL A 99 -25.72 3.51 -9.75
C VAL A 99 -26.87 4.45 -9.43
N CYS A 100 -27.23 4.59 -8.16
CA CYS A 100 -28.27 5.52 -7.71
C CYS A 100 -27.93 6.98 -8.09
N THR A 101 -26.69 7.41 -7.87
CA THR A 101 -26.22 8.75 -8.23
C THR A 101 -26.34 9.02 -9.73
N ILE A 102 -26.00 8.05 -10.57
CA ILE A 102 -26.10 8.20 -12.03
C ILE A 102 -27.57 8.29 -12.45
N ILE A 103 -28.43 7.39 -11.96
CA ILE A 103 -29.86 7.37 -12.31
C ILE A 103 -30.57 8.64 -11.83
N GLY A 104 -30.35 9.04 -10.57
CA GLY A 104 -30.93 10.25 -9.99
C GLY A 104 -30.46 11.52 -10.71
N GLY A 105 -29.17 11.57 -11.09
CA GLY A 105 -28.62 12.67 -11.89
C GLY A 105 -29.27 12.79 -13.26
N VAL A 106 -29.36 11.68 -14.02
CA VAL A 106 -29.96 11.69 -15.36
C VAL A 106 -31.45 12.06 -15.31
N PHE A 107 -32.20 11.52 -14.35
CA PHE A 107 -33.63 11.84 -14.19
C PHE A 107 -33.86 13.32 -13.88
N THR A 108 -33.04 13.89 -12.99
CA THR A 108 -33.12 15.30 -12.62
C THR A 108 -32.79 16.20 -13.81
N VAL A 109 -31.71 15.90 -14.54
CA VAL A 109 -31.30 16.69 -15.72
C VAL A 109 -32.34 16.61 -16.83
N ALA A 110 -32.88 15.42 -17.11
CA ALA A 110 -33.93 15.26 -18.12
C ALA A 110 -35.20 16.06 -17.79
N GLY A 111 -35.66 15.99 -16.53
CA GLY A 111 -36.82 16.77 -16.09
C GLY A 111 -36.59 18.29 -16.13
N PHE A 112 -35.37 18.74 -15.84
CA PHE A 112 -35.00 20.15 -15.92
C PHE A 112 -35.01 20.65 -17.38
N VAL A 113 -34.43 19.88 -18.30
CA VAL A 113 -34.40 20.20 -19.73
C VAL A 113 -35.80 20.23 -20.33
N ASP A 114 -36.64 19.23 -20.04
CA ASP A 114 -38.01 19.17 -20.53
C ASP A 114 -38.84 20.37 -20.04
N SER A 115 -38.72 20.71 -18.76
CA SER A 115 -39.39 21.87 -18.17
C SER A 115 -38.97 23.19 -18.83
N ILE A 116 -37.67 23.38 -19.08
CA ILE A 116 -37.16 24.59 -19.75
C ILE A 116 -37.66 24.66 -21.20
N LEU A 117 -37.58 23.56 -21.96
CA LEU A 117 -38.00 23.53 -23.35
C LEU A 117 -39.50 23.82 -23.48
N HIS A 118 -40.33 23.19 -22.64
CA HIS A 118 -41.77 23.39 -22.66
C HIS A 118 -42.14 24.85 -22.34
N ASN A 119 -41.50 25.44 -21.32
CA ASN A 119 -41.80 26.82 -20.94
C ASN A 119 -41.29 27.84 -21.98
N THR A 120 -40.11 27.61 -22.56
CA THR A 120 -39.54 28.43 -23.63
C THR A 120 -40.42 28.39 -24.88
N MET A 121 -40.84 27.21 -25.34
CA MET A 121 -41.72 27.09 -26.50
C MET A 121 -43.08 27.79 -26.27
N ARG A 122 -43.63 27.68 -25.06
CA ARG A 122 -44.90 28.31 -24.70
C ARG A 122 -44.78 29.83 -24.59
N LEU A 123 -43.63 30.35 -24.15
CA LEU A 123 -43.32 31.79 -24.13
C LEU A 123 -43.10 32.32 -25.55
N ILE A 124 -42.33 31.63 -26.40
CA ILE A 124 -42.10 32.03 -27.79
C ILE A 124 -43.42 32.06 -28.57
N LYS A 125 -44.26 31.03 -28.43
CA LYS A 125 -45.60 31.04 -29.05
C LYS A 125 -46.47 32.21 -28.56
N LYS A 126 -46.39 32.58 -27.29
CA LYS A 126 -47.12 33.76 -26.74
C LYS A 126 -46.57 35.08 -27.27
N VAL A 127 -45.26 35.18 -27.47
CA VAL A 127 -44.57 36.35 -28.06
C VAL A 127 -44.93 36.51 -29.53
N GLU A 128 -44.95 35.42 -30.29
CA GLU A 128 -45.26 35.40 -31.73
C GLU A 128 -46.73 35.73 -32.04
N LEU A 129 -47.65 35.39 -31.12
CA LEU A 129 -49.06 35.78 -31.20
C LEU A 129 -49.33 37.25 -30.82
N GLY A 130 -48.30 38.06 -30.59
CA GLY A 130 -48.43 39.51 -30.36
C GLY A 130 -49.11 39.92 -29.06
N LYS A 131 -49.36 38.97 -28.15
CA LYS A 131 -50.01 39.21 -26.87
C LYS A 131 -48.97 39.29 -25.76
N ILE A 132 -48.15 40.34 -25.83
CA ILE A 132 -47.38 40.85 -24.70
C ILE A 132 -47.84 42.30 -24.44
N PHE A 133 -49.13 42.42 -24.14
CA PHE A 133 -49.75 43.52 -23.40
C PHE A 133 -50.76 42.88 -22.44
#